data_AF-A0A926HZI1-F1
#
_entry.id   AF-A0A926HZI1-F1
#
_cell.length_a   1.000
_cell.length_b   1.000
_cell.length_c   1.000
_cell.angle_alpha   90.00
_cell.angle_beta   90.00
_cell.angle_gamma   90.00
#
_symmetry.space_group_name_H-M   'P 1'
#
loop_
_entity.id
_entity.type
_entity.pdbx_description
1 polymer ?
#
loop_
_entity_poly.entity_id
_entity_poly.type
_entity_poly.pdbx_seq_one_letter_code
_entity_poly.pdbx_strand_id
1 'polypeptide(L)'
;MNEKDLSELIQELVPFVVKKLKQDDTFKNTAKITQAKVISINNDIATVQLPFDSNTFSAKIKTVDTITVGDNVFLLYWGDLKNAHIVFKN
;
A
#
# COMPACT_ATOMS: atom_id res chain seq x y z
N MET A 1 -37.82 4.71 13.37
CA MET A 1 -36.81 3.64 13.34
C MET A 1 -36.17 3.65 14.71
N ASN A 2 -36.46 2.65 15.53
CA ASN A 2 -35.97 2.60 16.92
C ASN A 2 -34.56 2.00 16.96
N GLU A 3 -33.81 2.23 18.04
CA GLU A 3 -32.43 1.73 18.20
C GLU A 3 -32.30 0.22 17.96
N LYS A 4 -33.36 -0.53 18.29
CA LYS A 4 -33.46 -1.97 18.04
C LYS A 4 -33.39 -2.31 16.55
N ASP A 5 -34.13 -1.59 15.71
CA ASP A 5 -34.17 -1.81 14.26
C ASP A 5 -32.82 -1.46 13.61
N LEU A 6 -32.15 -0.42 14.13
CA LEU A 6 -30.83 0.00 13.67
C LEU A 6 -29.75 -1.04 14.02
N SER A 7 -29.82 -1.61 15.23
CA SER A 7 -28.89 -2.65 15.67
C SER A 7 -29.06 -3.96 14.88
N GLU A 8 -30.30 -4.34 14.57
CA GLU A 8 -30.59 -5.52 13.75
C GLU A 8 -30.06 -5.33 12.31
N LEU A 9 -30.25 -4.15 11.72
CA LEU A 9 -29.71 -3.83 10.40
C LEU A 9 -28.16 -3.86 10.37
N ILE A 10 -27.50 -3.35 11.41
CA ILE A 10 -26.04 -3.40 11.54
C ILE A 10 -25.57 -4.86 11.66
N GLN A 11 -26.24 -5.69 12.47
CA GLN A 11 -25.89 -7.09 12.63
C GLN A 11 -26.10 -7.91 11.35
N GLU A 12 -27.07 -7.56 10.51
CA GLU A 12 -27.27 -8.17 9.20
C GLU A 12 -26.19 -7.75 8.17
N LEU A 13 -25.74 -6.49 8.23
CA LEU A 13 -24.75 -5.96 7.30
C LEU A 13 -23.31 -6.38 7.62
N VAL A 14 -22.96 -6.54 8.90
CA VAL A 14 -21.60 -6.93 9.34
C VAL A 14 -21.10 -8.21 8.66
N PRO A 15 -21.86 -9.33 8.64
CA PRO A 15 -21.47 -10.55 7.95
C PRO A 15 -21.27 -10.34 6.45
N PHE A 16 -22.06 -9.49 5.79
CA PHE A 16 -21.91 -9.20 4.36
C PHE A 16 -20.64 -8.39 4.07
N VAL A 17 -20.30 -7.41 4.90
CA VAL A 17 -19.04 -6.66 4.81
C VAL A 17 -17.85 -7.60 5.05
N VAL A 18 -17.91 -8.42 6.10
CA VAL A 18 -16.87 -9.40 6.43
C VAL A 18 -16.74 -10.46 5.32
N LYS A 19 -17.84 -10.89 4.71
CA LYS A 19 -17.85 -11.86 3.61
C LYS A 19 -17.29 -11.26 2.32
N LYS A 20 -17.60 -10.00 1.99
CA LYS A 20 -16.97 -9.29 0.87
C LYS A 20 -15.45 -9.13 1.06
N LEU A 21 -15.01 -8.84 2.28
CA LEU A 21 -13.59 -8.74 2.62
C LEU A 21 -12.87 -10.11 2.60
N LYS A 22 -13.59 -11.21 2.82
CA LYS A 22 -13.04 -12.58 2.84
C LYS A 22 -13.15 -13.33 1.50
N GLN A 23 -14.02 -12.91 0.58
CA GLN A 23 -14.19 -13.53 -0.74
C GLN A 23 -13.22 -12.96 -1.78
N ASP A 24 -12.50 -11.90 -1.45
CA ASP A 24 -11.41 -11.40 -2.27
C ASP A 24 -10.12 -12.18 -1.91
N ASP A 25 -10.02 -13.43 -2.35
CA ASP A 25 -8.80 -14.26 -2.24
C ASP A 25 -7.57 -13.58 -2.91
N THR A 26 -7.81 -12.50 -3.66
CA THR A 26 -6.82 -11.57 -4.22
C THR A 26 -6.20 -10.63 -3.17
N PHE A 27 -6.87 -10.41 -2.03
CA PHE A 27 -6.38 -9.64 -0.88
C PHE A 27 -5.79 -10.56 0.19
N LYS A 28 -4.70 -11.26 -0.14
CA LYS A 28 -3.74 -11.63 0.91
C LYS A 28 -3.22 -10.33 1.54
N ASN A 29 -3.89 -9.87 2.59
CA ASN A 29 -3.72 -8.66 3.41
C ASN A 29 -2.33 -8.53 4.09
N THR A 30 -1.30 -9.18 3.56
CA THR A 30 0.06 -9.03 4.06
C THR A 30 0.69 -7.87 3.30
N ALA A 31 0.92 -6.77 4.01
CA ALA A 31 1.78 -5.71 3.52
C ALA A 31 3.15 -6.31 3.20
N LYS A 32 3.62 -6.11 1.97
CA LYS A 32 4.93 -6.58 1.53
C LYS A 32 5.90 -5.42 1.60
N ILE A 33 7.10 -5.72 2.10
CA ILE A 33 8.21 -4.77 2.15
C ILE A 33 9.28 -5.26 1.17
N THR A 34 9.74 -4.38 0.29
CA THR A 34 10.86 -4.65 -0.62
C THR A 34 11.80 -3.47 -0.68
N GLN A 35 13.07 -3.73 -0.99
CA GLN A 35 14.04 -2.68 -1.27
C GLN A 35 13.94 -2.24 -2.72
N ALA A 36 14.18 -0.96 -2.97
CA ALA A 36 14.31 -0.39 -4.30
C ALA A 36 15.29 0.78 -4.30
N LYS A 37 15.84 1.10 -5.45
CA LYS A 37 16.71 2.25 -5.67
C LYS A 37 15.93 3.40 -6.29
N VAL A 38 16.12 4.62 -5.79
CA VAL A 38 15.50 5.83 -6.33
C VAL A 38 16.23 6.26 -7.60
N ILE A 39 15.49 6.38 -8.70
CA ILE A 39 16.01 6.76 -10.03
C ILE A 39 15.72 8.22 -10.34
N SER A 40 14.53 8.72 -9.97
CA SER A 40 14.17 10.13 -10.11
C SER A 40 13.15 10.52 -9.06
N ILE A 41 13.06 11.82 -8.77
CA ILE A 41 12.12 12.39 -7.82
C ILE A 41 11.39 13.55 -8.50
N ASN A 42 10.07 13.56 -8.36
CA ASN A 42 9.20 14.64 -8.78
C ASN A 42 8.22 14.96 -7.64
N ASN A 43 8.53 16.01 -6.88
CA ASN A 43 7.78 16.42 -5.69
C ASN A 43 7.63 15.28 -4.67
N ASP A 44 6.39 14.82 -4.43
CA ASP A 44 6.02 13.78 -3.49
C ASP A 44 6.02 12.36 -4.10
N ILE A 45 6.47 12.22 -5.35
CA ILE A 45 6.52 10.95 -6.07
C ILE A 45 7.96 10.67 -6.50
N ALA A 46 8.46 9.48 -6.19
CA ALA A 46 9.74 9.00 -6.67
C ALA A 46 9.55 7.85 -7.66
N THR A 47 10.36 7.84 -8.71
CA THR A 47 10.51 6.68 -9.59
C THR A 47 11.57 5.78 -8.97
N VAL A 48 11.23 4.52 -8.74
CA VAL A 48 12.09 3.53 -8.08
C VAL A 48 12.27 2.29 -8.95
N GLN A 49 13.39 1.62 -8.78
CA GLN A 49 13.78 0.40 -9.48
C GLN A 49 14.08 -0.71 -8.47
N LEU A 50 13.51 -1.89 -8.68
CA LEU A 50 13.82 -3.06 -7.84
C LEU A 50 15.21 -3.61 -8.16
N PRO A 51 15.92 -4.22 -7.20
CA PRO A 51 17.27 -4.72 -7.42
C PRO A 51 17.36 -5.88 -8.42
N PHE A 52 16.25 -6.58 -8.65
CA PHE A 52 16.16 -7.75 -9.53
C PHE A 52 15.29 -7.51 -10.77
N ASP A 53 14.81 -6.28 -10.97
CA ASP A 53 14.00 -5.93 -12.14
C ASP A 53 14.53 -4.64 -12.77
N SER A 54 14.67 -4.62 -14.09
CA SER A 54 15.04 -3.42 -14.83
C SER A 54 13.88 -2.41 -14.92
N ASN A 55 12.64 -2.87 -14.65
CA ASN A 55 11.47 -2.01 -14.67
C ASN A 55 11.50 -0.98 -13.53
N THR A 56 11.04 0.22 -13.87
CA THR A 56 10.82 1.30 -12.91
C THR A 56 9.33 1.51 -12.68
N PHE A 57 8.96 1.91 -11.47
CA PHE A 57 7.60 2.31 -11.14
C PHE A 57 7.59 3.50 -10.19
N SER A 58 6.45 4.16 -10.10
CA SER A 58 6.27 5.34 -9.25
C SER A 58 5.80 4.92 -7.86
N ALA A 59 6.42 5.47 -6.82
CA ALA A 59 6.03 5.30 -5.43
C ALA A 59 5.89 6.65 -4.74
N LYS A 60 4.86 6.79 -3.90
CA LYS A 60 4.64 8.03 -3.12
C LYS A 60 5.58 8.07 -1.92
N ILE A 61 6.19 9.23 -1.68
CA ILE A 61 7.06 9.47 -0.53
C ILE A 61 6.17 9.72 0.70
N LYS A 62 6.26 8.85 1.70
CA LYS A 62 5.50 8.94 2.96
C LYS A 62 6.38 8.90 4.21
N THR A 63 7.69 9.00 4.05
CA THR A 63 8.65 9.13 5.15
C THR A 63 8.91 10.61 5.50
N VAL A 64 9.40 10.85 6.72
CA VAL A 64 9.97 12.13 7.15
C VAL A 64 11.42 12.32 6.66
N ASP A 65 12.06 11.24 6.21
CA ASP A 65 13.43 11.29 5.70
C ASP A 65 13.49 12.02 4.35
N THR A 66 14.52 12.84 4.17
CA THR A 66 14.82 13.43 2.87
C THR A 66 15.32 12.33 1.93
N ILE A 67 14.53 12.05 0.88
CA ILE A 67 14.89 11.08 -0.16
C ILE A 67 15.62 11.79 -1.30
N THR A 68 16.72 11.20 -1.77
CA THR A 68 17.52 11.72 -2.88
C THR A 68 17.72 10.65 -3.96
N VAL A 69 18.04 11.10 -5.19
CA VAL A 69 18.30 10.17 -6.31
C VAL A 69 19.53 9.33 -6.00
N GLY A 70 19.42 8.02 -6.22
CA GLY A 70 20.46 7.05 -5.91
C GLY A 70 20.29 6.34 -4.56
N ASP A 71 19.40 6.83 -3.70
CA ASP A 71 19.13 6.22 -2.39
C ASP A 71 18.49 4.83 -2.53
N ASN A 72 18.87 3.94 -1.60
CA ASN A 72 18.16 2.69 -1.39
C ASN A 72 17.06 2.92 -0.35
N VAL A 73 15.83 2.57 -0.71
CA VAL A 73 14.64 2.83 0.09
C VAL A 73 13.84 1.55 0.27
N PHE A 74 13.05 1.51 1.34
CA PHE A 74 12.07 0.45 1.56
C PHE A 74 10.70 0.89 1.07
N LEU A 75 10.09 0.01 0.28
CA LEU A 75 8.76 0.17 -0.28
C LEU A 75 7.78 -0.73 0.45
N LEU A 76 6.65 -0.17 0.86
CA LEU A 76 5.51 -0.89 1.40
C LEU A 76 4.39 -0.93 0.36
N TYR A 77 3.88 -2.12 0.05
CA TYR A 77 2.80 -2.29 -0.92
C TYR A 77 1.86 -3.45 -0.55
N TRP A 78 0.62 -3.40 -1.05
CA TRP A 78 -0.39 -4.44 -0.83
C TRP A 78 -0.86 -4.99 -2.17
N GLY A 79 -0.67 -6.29 -2.39
CA GLY A 79 -1.03 -6.96 -3.65
C GLY A 79 -0.11 -6.59 -4.82
N ASP A 80 -0.15 -5.32 -5.25
CA ASP A 80 0.52 -4.76 -6.42
C ASP A 80 1.37 -3.51 -6.06
N LEU A 81 2.46 -3.30 -6.82
CA LEU A 81 3.41 -2.19 -6.69
C LEU A 81 2.84 -0.84 -7.15
N LYS A 82 1.71 -0.83 -7.86
CA LYS A 82 1.02 0.43 -8.24
C LYS A 82 0.66 1.33 -7.05
N ASN A 83 0.45 0.72 -5.87
CA ASN A 83 0.14 1.43 -4.63
C ASN A 83 1.34 1.46 -3.66
N ALA A 84 2.57 1.35 -4.17
CA ALA A 84 3.76 1.35 -3.34
C ALA A 84 4.01 2.72 -2.68
N HIS A 85 4.43 2.67 -1.42
CA HIS A 85 4.83 3.82 -0.62
C HIS A 85 6.27 3.67 -0.14
N ILE A 86 7.06 4.74 -0.26
CA ILE A 86 8.39 4.82 0.34
C ILE A 86 8.21 5.14 1.82
N VAL A 87 8.65 4.23 2.69
CA VAL A 87 8.40 4.29 4.14
C VAL A 87 9.62 4.67 4.97
N PHE A 88 10.84 4.38 4.53
CA PHE A 88 12.08 4.85 5.15
C PHE A 88 13.28 4.63 4.23
N LYS A 89 14.35 5.40 4.47
CA LYS A 89 15.64 5.27 3.79
C LYS A 89 16.52 4.22 4.50
N ASN A 90 17.26 3.42 3.71
CA ASN A 90 18.27 2.49 4.23
C ASN A 90 19.64 3.17 4.40
#